data_AF-A0A847LDV0-F1
#
_entry.id   AF-A0A847LDV0-F1
#
_cell.length_a   1.000
_cell.length_b   1.000
_cell.length_c   1.000
_cell.angle_alpha   90.00
_cell.angle_beta   90.00
_cell.angle_gamma   90.00
#
_symmetry.space_group_name_H-M   'P 1'
#
loop_
_entity.id
_entity.type
_entity.pdbx_description
1 polymer ?
#
loop_
_entity_poly.entity_id
_entity_poly.type
_entity_poly.pdbx_seq_one_letter_code
_entity_poly.pdbx_strand_id
1 'polypeptide(L)'
;MKAHKEKLRVIIYTPQHRIKGEVHLYENSRLTDILNADTATKDFLPVTNVFLTDLRDQSTSEISFLSINRKFIELVLEDDEAIALSKAKEMITKRKFPEALMFCERAVKASPSNAEAYYFLGFCQAKMNDLKGARANFEKCLKLRPAVEIAKQAEEALHTLGG
;
A
#
# COMPACT_ATOMS: atom_id res chain seq x y z
N MET A 1 14.86 27.21 -2.33
CA MET A 1 14.75 25.81 -1.86
C MET A 1 13.40 25.26 -2.27
N LYS A 2 13.34 24.22 -3.13
CA LYS A 2 12.10 23.47 -3.33
C LYS A 2 11.92 22.60 -2.08
N ALA A 3 10.90 22.87 -1.28
CA ALA A 3 10.55 21.99 -0.16
C ALA A 3 10.33 20.57 -0.71
N HIS A 4 11.04 19.58 -0.15
CA HIS A 4 10.80 18.20 -0.50
C HIS A 4 9.40 17.83 0.01
N LYS A 5 8.53 17.35 -0.88
CA LYS A 5 7.20 16.86 -0.49
C LYS A 5 7.28 15.35 -0.33
N GLU A 6 6.84 14.85 0.81
CA GLU A 6 6.66 13.41 1.03
C GLU A 6 5.23 13.03 0.64
N LYS A 7 5.04 11.82 0.12
CA LYS A 7 3.73 11.28 -0.24
C LYS A 7 3.32 10.26 0.82
N LEU A 8 2.20 10.49 1.47
CA LEU A 8 1.61 9.54 2.40
C LEU A 8 0.37 8.92 1.78
N ARG A 9 0.32 7.59 1.74
CA ARG A 9 -0.88 6.85 1.34
C ARG A 9 -1.87 6.81 2.49
N VAL A 10 -3.09 7.24 2.22
CA VAL A 10 -4.16 7.31 3.20
C VAL A 10 -5.44 6.68 2.67
N ILE A 11 -6.27 6.24 3.60
CA ILE A 11 -7.65 5.83 3.38
C ILE A 11 -8.52 6.86 4.09
N ILE A 12 -9.36 7.55 3.33
CA ILE A 12 -10.29 8.57 3.84
C ILE A 12 -11.71 8.02 3.68
N TYR A 13 -12.49 8.09 4.74
CA TYR A 13 -13.91 7.78 4.71
C TYR A 13 -14.74 9.06 4.78
N THR A 14 -15.73 9.10 3.90
CA THR A 14 -16.84 10.06 3.89
C THR A 14 -18.15 9.27 3.97
N PRO A 15 -19.30 9.91 4.21
CA PRO A 15 -20.58 9.20 4.35
C PRO A 15 -20.94 8.28 3.17
N GLN A 16 -20.42 8.57 1.96
CA GLN A 16 -20.76 7.84 0.74
C GLN A 16 -19.56 7.17 0.07
N HIS A 17 -18.34 7.45 0.51
CA HIS A 17 -17.15 7.02 -0.22
C HIS A 17 -16.02 6.56 0.70
N ARG A 18 -15.35 5.50 0.27
CA ARG A 18 -14.00 5.15 0.72
C ARG A 18 -13.00 5.60 -0.35
N ILE A 19 -12.06 6.42 0.05
CA ILE A 19 -11.10 7.09 -0.84
C ILE A 19 -9.71 6.61 -0.46
N LYS A 20 -9.06 5.82 -1.31
CA LYS A 20 -7.62 5.52 -1.15
C LYS A 20 -6.81 6.45 -2.04
N GLY A 21 -5.74 7.04 -1.54
CA GLY A 21 -4.90 7.92 -2.36
C GLY A 21 -3.69 8.48 -1.63
N GLU A 22 -3.00 9.43 -2.27
CA GLU A 22 -1.78 10.05 -1.77
C GLU A 22 -2.02 11.51 -1.37
N VAL A 23 -1.69 11.84 -0.11
CA VAL A 23 -1.63 13.21 0.40
C VAL A 23 -0.18 13.66 0.43
N HIS A 24 0.08 14.91 0.00
CA HIS A 24 1.41 15.49 0.00
C HIS A 24 1.68 16.20 1.33
N LEU A 25 2.63 15.68 2.08
CA LEU A 25 3.14 16.26 3.32
C LEU A 25 4.35 17.15 3.03
N TYR A 26 4.50 18.21 3.81
CA TYR A 26 5.78 18.90 3.91
C TYR A 26 6.77 18.01 4.68
N GLU A 27 8.05 18.17 4.39
CA GLU A 27 9.12 17.49 5.11
C GLU A 27 8.96 17.69 6.63
N ASN A 28 9.01 16.58 7.38
CA ASN A 28 8.77 16.51 8.84
C ASN A 28 7.35 16.85 9.33
N SER A 29 6.37 17.05 8.44
CA SER A 29 4.97 17.20 8.84
C SER A 29 4.27 15.87 8.99
N ARG A 30 3.37 15.79 9.97
CA ARG A 30 2.52 14.62 10.21
C ARG A 30 1.17 14.80 9.55
N LEU A 31 0.48 13.68 9.32
CA LEU A 31 -0.92 13.72 8.89
C LEU A 31 -1.79 14.55 9.83
N THR A 32 -1.54 14.48 11.15
CA THR A 32 -2.23 15.28 12.16
C THR A 32 -2.08 16.78 11.93
N ASP A 33 -0.91 17.23 11.47
CA ASP A 33 -0.62 18.64 11.23
C ASP A 33 -1.43 19.13 10.02
N ILE A 34 -1.58 18.29 9.00
CA ILE A 34 -2.45 18.59 7.86
C ILE A 34 -3.90 18.69 8.32
N LEU A 35 -4.38 17.73 9.13
CA LEU A 35 -5.78 17.69 9.56
C LEU A 35 -6.13 18.85 10.49
N ASN A 36 -5.19 19.28 11.34
CA ASN A 36 -5.38 20.36 12.30
C ASN A 36 -4.96 21.74 11.80
N ALA A 37 -4.35 21.85 10.61
CA ALA A 37 -3.98 23.13 10.02
C ALA A 37 -5.22 24.05 9.96
N ASP A 38 -5.06 25.25 10.51
CA ASP A 38 -6.11 26.23 10.80
C ASP A 38 -7.23 26.21 9.74
N THR A 39 -8.36 25.62 10.12
CA THR A 39 -9.50 25.32 9.22
C THR A 39 -10.11 26.59 8.62
N ALA A 40 -9.74 27.77 9.12
CA ALA A 40 -10.18 29.06 8.60
C ALA A 40 -9.72 29.37 7.16
N THR A 41 -8.72 28.67 6.61
CA THR A 41 -8.20 28.96 5.24
C THR A 41 -8.10 27.76 4.29
N LYS A 42 -8.30 26.53 4.76
CA LYS A 42 -8.11 25.30 3.96
C LYS A 42 -9.24 24.29 4.20
N ASP A 43 -10.44 24.62 3.73
CA ASP A 43 -11.62 23.74 3.79
C ASP A 43 -11.43 22.40 3.05
N PHE A 44 -10.45 22.33 2.14
CA PHE A 44 -10.26 21.17 1.27
C PHE A 44 -8.92 20.44 1.55
N LEU A 45 -8.97 19.11 1.43
CA LEU A 45 -7.82 18.21 1.46
C LEU A 45 -7.57 17.69 0.03
N PRO A 46 -6.46 18.09 -0.62
CA PRO A 46 -6.09 17.56 -1.92
C PRO A 46 -5.51 16.15 -1.79
N VAL A 47 -5.97 15.24 -2.65
CA VAL A 47 -5.52 13.85 -2.74
C VAL A 47 -5.25 13.52 -4.21
N THR A 48 -4.17 12.77 -4.47
CA THR A 48 -3.77 12.33 -5.82
C THR A 48 -3.76 10.81 -5.92
N ASN A 49 -3.73 10.26 -7.14
CA ASN A 49 -3.70 8.81 -7.39
C ASN A 49 -4.83 8.09 -6.64
N VAL A 50 -6.05 8.59 -6.84
CA VAL A 50 -7.21 8.27 -6.03
C VAL A 50 -7.94 7.05 -6.59
N PHE A 51 -8.21 6.08 -5.74
CA PHE A 51 -9.23 5.06 -5.96
C PHE A 51 -10.45 5.42 -5.11
N LEU A 52 -11.49 5.90 -5.79
CA LEU A 52 -12.75 6.30 -5.19
C LEU A 52 -13.72 5.12 -5.25
N THR A 53 -14.07 4.55 -4.10
CA THR A 53 -15.09 3.51 -3.99
C THR A 53 -16.38 4.13 -3.45
N ASP A 54 -17.50 4.03 -4.19
CA ASP A 54 -18.84 4.34 -3.66
C ASP A 54 -19.29 3.22 -2.72
N LEU A 55 -19.70 3.58 -1.51
CA LEU A 55 -20.06 2.63 -0.47
C LEU A 55 -21.42 1.96 -0.70
N ARG A 56 -22.28 2.53 -1.55
CA ARG A 56 -23.64 2.04 -1.81
C ARG A 56 -23.64 0.89 -2.79
N ASP A 57 -22.86 0.99 -3.86
CA ASP A 57 -22.83 0.00 -4.95
C ASP A 57 -21.47 -0.69 -5.12
N GLN A 58 -20.46 -0.31 -4.32
CA GLN A 58 -19.09 -0.84 -4.36
C GLN A 58 -18.35 -0.58 -5.68
N SER A 59 -18.87 0.29 -6.56
CA SER A 59 -18.18 0.73 -7.77
C SER A 59 -16.91 1.48 -7.40
N THR A 60 -15.83 1.27 -8.16
CA THR A 60 -14.54 1.93 -7.93
C THR A 60 -14.06 2.62 -9.19
N SER A 61 -13.63 3.88 -9.06
CA SER A 61 -13.06 4.69 -10.15
C SER A 61 -11.67 5.18 -9.77
N GLU A 62 -10.76 5.16 -10.74
CA GLU A 62 -9.43 5.77 -10.61
C GLU A 62 -9.46 7.22 -11.08
N ILE A 63 -8.95 8.13 -10.26
CA ILE A 63 -8.98 9.58 -10.49
C ILE A 63 -7.61 10.16 -10.16
N SER A 64 -7.05 10.96 -11.06
CA SER A 64 -5.70 11.52 -10.85
C SER A 64 -5.63 12.52 -9.69
N PHE A 65 -6.73 13.25 -9.44
CA PHE A 65 -6.81 14.29 -8.42
C PHE A 65 -8.24 14.40 -7.86
N LEU A 66 -8.35 14.52 -6.54
CA LEU A 66 -9.59 14.80 -5.83
C LEU A 66 -9.36 15.86 -4.74
N SER A 67 -10.25 16.83 -4.65
CA SER A 67 -10.25 17.84 -3.58
C SER A 67 -11.43 17.55 -2.65
N ILE A 68 -11.15 17.14 -1.42
CA ILE A 68 -12.17 16.66 -0.48
C ILE A 68 -12.47 17.77 0.54
N ASN A 69 -13.72 18.17 0.68
CA ASN A 69 -14.10 19.09 1.76
C ASN A 69 -13.97 18.36 3.11
N ARG A 70 -13.13 18.89 3.99
CA ARG A 70 -12.77 18.30 5.29
C ARG A 70 -13.96 18.12 6.22
N LYS A 71 -15.01 18.93 6.06
CA LYS A 71 -16.25 18.82 6.85
C LYS A 71 -17.01 17.51 6.62
N PHE A 72 -16.71 16.81 5.53
CA PHE A 72 -17.31 15.50 5.20
C PHE A 72 -16.36 14.33 5.46
N ILE A 73 -15.19 14.56 6.04
CA ILE A 73 -14.27 13.49 6.41
C ILE A 73 -14.66 12.96 7.79
N GLU A 74 -15.03 11.69 7.85
CA GLU A 74 -15.39 11.01 9.10
C GLU A 74 -14.19 10.30 9.72
N LEU A 75 -13.29 9.77 8.88
CA LEU A 75 -12.12 9.03 9.32
C LEU A 75 -10.99 9.16 8.30
N VAL A 76 -9.76 9.27 8.79
CA VAL A 76 -8.54 9.15 7.98
C VAL A 76 -7.63 8.13 8.64
N LEU A 77 -7.17 7.16 7.86
CA LEU A 77 -6.20 6.14 8.25
C LEU A 77 -5.00 6.21 7.33
N GLU A 78 -3.82 5.87 7.84
CA GLU A 78 -2.71 5.49 6.99
C GLU A 78 -3.03 4.14 6.32
N ASP A 79 -2.78 4.01 5.01
CA ASP A 79 -2.95 2.72 4.33
C ASP A 79 -1.72 1.85 4.65
N ASP A 80 -1.72 1.25 5.84
CA ASP A 80 -0.58 0.52 6.40
C ASP A 80 -0.09 -0.60 5.47
N GLU A 81 -1.04 -1.32 4.86
CA GLU A 81 -0.80 -2.33 3.84
C GLU A 81 -0.04 -1.73 2.65
N ALA A 82 -0.58 -0.66 2.04
CA ALA A 82 0.04 -0.06 0.88
C ALA A 82 1.40 0.58 1.19
N ILE A 83 1.54 1.23 2.35
CA ILE A 83 2.79 1.84 2.80
C ILE A 83 3.85 0.76 3.00
N ALA A 84 3.52 -0.32 3.72
CA ALA A 84 4.43 -1.41 3.98
C ALA A 84 4.85 -2.09 2.66
N LEU A 85 3.91 -2.36 1.76
CA LEU A 85 4.20 -2.99 0.48
C LEU A 85 5.07 -2.10 -0.44
N SER A 86 4.82 -0.80 -0.49
CA SER A 86 5.67 0.15 -1.22
C SER A 86 7.10 0.18 -0.67
N LYS A 87 7.27 0.22 0.66
CA LYS A 87 8.59 0.18 1.30
C LYS A 87 9.31 -1.15 1.05
N ALA A 88 8.59 -2.28 1.09
CA ALA A 88 9.14 -3.58 0.74
C ALA A 88 9.71 -3.59 -0.69
N LYS A 89 8.92 -3.14 -1.68
CA LYS A 89 9.34 -3.05 -3.08
C LYS A 89 10.59 -2.16 -3.27
N GLU A 90 10.65 -1.04 -2.55
CA GLU A 90 11.81 -0.15 -2.57
C GLU A 90 13.06 -0.85 -2.01
N MET A 91 12.95 -1.52 -0.87
CA MET A 91 14.07 -2.24 -0.25
C MET A 91 14.53 -3.43 -1.12
N ILE A 92 13.60 -4.12 -1.77
CA ILE A 92 13.91 -5.17 -2.75
C ILE A 92 14.74 -4.62 -3.91
N THR A 93 14.35 -3.47 -4.46
CA THR A 93 15.09 -2.81 -5.55
C THR A 93 16.50 -2.43 -5.10
N LYS A 94 16.65 -2.03 -3.84
CA LYS A 94 17.95 -1.76 -3.19
C LYS A 94 18.70 -3.02 -2.75
N ARG A 95 18.16 -4.22 -3.01
CA ARG A 95 18.69 -5.54 -2.59
C ARG A 95 18.86 -5.68 -1.07
N LYS A 96 18.12 -4.90 -0.29
CA LYS A 96 18.06 -4.92 1.18
C LYS A 96 17.00 -5.91 1.65
N PHE A 97 17.28 -7.20 1.46
CA PHE A 97 16.29 -8.25 1.68
C PHE A 97 15.82 -8.40 3.14
N PRO A 98 16.67 -8.26 4.17
CA PRO A 98 16.20 -8.30 5.57
C PRO A 98 15.22 -7.17 5.90
N GLU A 99 15.51 -5.94 5.47
CA GLU A 99 14.60 -4.81 5.69
C GLU A 99 13.31 -4.97 4.86
N ALA A 100 13.42 -5.46 3.62
CA ALA A 100 12.26 -5.77 2.80
C ALA A 100 11.36 -6.82 3.44
N LEU A 101 11.95 -7.86 4.04
CA LEU A 101 11.23 -8.94 4.74
C LEU A 101 10.34 -8.36 5.85
N MET A 102 10.90 -7.50 6.70
CA MET A 102 10.15 -6.83 7.78
C MET A 102 8.94 -6.05 7.25
N PHE A 103 9.09 -5.35 6.12
CA PHE A 103 7.98 -4.63 5.49
C PHE A 103 6.97 -5.56 4.83
N CYS A 104 7.40 -6.68 4.24
CA CYS A 104 6.49 -7.69 3.70
C CYS A 104 5.63 -8.32 4.81
N GLU A 105 6.24 -8.65 5.96
CA GLU A 105 5.53 -9.19 7.12
C GLU A 105 4.48 -8.20 7.65
N ARG A 106 4.83 -6.91 7.70
CA ARG A 106 3.87 -5.84 8.06
C ARG A 106 2.72 -5.76 7.05
N ALA A 107 3.00 -5.83 5.75
CA ALA A 107 1.97 -5.81 4.71
C ALA A 107 1.01 -7.02 4.82
N VAL A 108 1.54 -8.22 5.04
CA VAL A 108 0.74 -9.43 5.26
C VAL A 108 -0.09 -9.34 6.54
N LYS A 109 0.46 -8.75 7.61
CA LYS A 109 -0.28 -8.55 8.86
C LYS A 109 -1.42 -7.53 8.70
N ALA A 110 -1.18 -6.45 7.95
CA ALA A 110 -2.18 -5.43 7.67
C ALA A 110 -3.31 -5.97 6.76
N SER A 111 -2.96 -6.83 5.80
CA SER A 111 -3.92 -7.44 4.87
C SER A 111 -3.57 -8.91 4.59
N PRO A 112 -4.10 -9.84 5.40
CA PRO A 112 -3.82 -11.27 5.26
C PRO A 112 -4.34 -11.90 3.95
N SER A 113 -5.12 -11.16 3.15
CA SER A 113 -5.63 -11.57 1.85
C SER A 113 -4.87 -10.97 0.66
N ASN A 114 -3.83 -10.16 0.89
CA ASN A 114 -3.06 -9.56 -0.19
C ASN A 114 -2.06 -10.56 -0.80
N ALA A 115 -2.43 -11.13 -1.94
CA ALA A 115 -1.59 -12.09 -2.66
C ALA A 115 -0.20 -11.52 -3.02
N GLU A 116 -0.13 -10.26 -3.45
CA GLU A 116 1.11 -9.59 -3.83
C GLU A 116 2.08 -9.47 -2.64
N ALA A 117 1.57 -9.18 -1.44
CA ALA A 117 2.39 -9.14 -0.23
C ALA A 117 3.05 -10.50 0.09
N TYR A 118 2.32 -11.60 -0.07
CA TYR A 118 2.89 -12.95 0.09
C TYR A 118 3.92 -13.29 -0.99
N TYR A 119 3.71 -12.85 -2.23
CA TYR A 119 4.72 -13.01 -3.28
C TYR A 119 6.04 -12.33 -2.90
N PHE A 120 6.00 -11.05 -2.51
CA PHE A 120 7.24 -10.36 -2.13
C PHE A 120 7.87 -10.92 -0.85
N LEU A 121 7.06 -11.40 0.09
CA LEU A 121 7.56 -12.10 1.28
C LEU A 121 8.36 -13.35 0.87
N GLY A 122 7.78 -14.18 0.00
CA GLY A 122 8.44 -15.38 -0.50
C GLY A 122 9.69 -15.05 -1.33
N PHE A 123 9.65 -13.99 -2.13
CA PHE A 123 10.80 -13.50 -2.88
C PHE A 123 11.96 -13.10 -1.95
N CYS A 124 11.68 -12.35 -0.88
CA CYS A 124 12.70 -11.95 0.10
C CYS A 124 13.32 -13.16 0.79
N GLN A 125 12.48 -14.11 1.22
CA GLN A 125 12.94 -15.35 1.85
C GLN A 125 13.83 -16.18 0.92
N ALA A 126 13.46 -16.31 -0.36
CA ALA A 126 14.28 -17.00 -1.35
C ALA A 126 15.66 -16.34 -1.51
N LYS A 127 15.71 -15.00 -1.57
CA LYS A 127 16.97 -14.25 -1.63
C LYS A 127 17.82 -14.38 -0.37
N MET A 128 17.18 -14.69 0.76
CA MET A 128 17.83 -14.96 2.04
C MET A 128 18.08 -16.47 2.29
N ASN A 129 17.89 -17.30 1.25
CA ASN A 129 18.10 -18.75 1.29
C ASN A 129 17.12 -19.53 2.20
N ASP A 130 16.03 -18.92 2.66
CA ASP A 130 14.90 -19.60 3.29
C ASP A 130 13.94 -20.12 2.22
N LEU A 131 14.36 -21.19 1.54
CA LEU A 131 13.61 -21.77 0.42
C LEU A 131 12.29 -22.41 0.87
N LYS A 132 12.22 -22.89 2.13
CA LYS A 132 11.01 -23.49 2.70
C LYS A 132 9.95 -22.43 2.96
N GLY A 133 10.33 -21.33 3.61
CA GLY A 133 9.44 -20.18 3.81
C GLY A 133 8.98 -19.59 2.48
N ALA A 134 9.93 -19.44 1.54
CA ALA A 134 9.64 -18.90 0.21
C ALA A 134 8.55 -19.70 -0.52
N ARG A 135 8.72 -21.03 -0.59
CA ARG A 135 7.74 -21.93 -1.20
C ARG A 135 6.35 -21.78 -0.57
N ALA A 136 6.27 -21.81 0.77
CA ALA A 136 5.01 -21.68 1.48
C ALA A 136 4.27 -20.36 1.15
N ASN A 137 5.02 -19.25 1.06
CA ASN A 137 4.45 -17.95 0.76
C ASN A 137 4.06 -17.79 -0.73
N PHE A 138 4.81 -18.36 -1.67
CA PHE A 138 4.37 -18.40 -3.07
C PHE A 138 3.10 -19.24 -3.26
N GLU A 139 3.00 -20.41 -2.62
CA GLU A 139 1.77 -21.21 -2.64
C GLU A 139 0.59 -20.45 -2.02
N LYS A 140 0.82 -19.68 -0.95
CA LYS A 140 -0.21 -18.84 -0.33
C LYS A 140 -0.64 -17.71 -1.25
N CYS A 141 0.29 -17.05 -1.93
CA CYS A 141 0.02 -16.04 -2.96
C CYS A 141 -0.96 -16.60 -4.00
N LEU A 142 -0.66 -17.76 -4.60
CA LEU A 142 -1.49 -18.38 -5.64
C LEU A 142 -2.90 -18.75 -5.14
N LYS A 143 -3.03 -19.17 -3.88
CA LYS A 143 -4.35 -19.46 -3.26
C LYS A 143 -5.23 -18.22 -3.08
N LEU A 144 -4.64 -17.02 -3.06
CA LEU A 144 -5.35 -15.75 -2.81
C LEU A 144 -5.83 -15.04 -4.08
N ARG A 145 -5.82 -15.73 -5.23
CA ARG A 145 -6.23 -15.18 -6.55
C ARG A 145 -5.47 -13.90 -6.92
N PRO A 146 -4.14 -14.00 -7.10
CA PRO A 146 -3.32 -12.85 -7.48
C PRO A 146 -3.70 -12.33 -8.88
N ALA A 147 -3.27 -11.12 -9.18
CA ALA A 147 -3.24 -10.64 -10.56
C ALA A 147 -2.41 -11.59 -11.44
N VAL A 148 -2.74 -11.69 -12.72
CA VAL A 148 -2.13 -12.64 -13.67
C VAL A 148 -0.59 -12.57 -13.64
N GLU A 149 -0.02 -11.36 -13.61
CA GLU A 149 1.43 -11.17 -13.57
C GLU A 149 2.05 -11.72 -12.28
N ILE A 150 1.46 -11.43 -11.12
CA ILE A 150 1.93 -11.93 -9.82
C ILE A 150 1.78 -13.46 -9.74
N ALA A 151 0.70 -14.01 -10.30
CA ALA A 151 0.49 -15.45 -10.38
C ALA A 151 1.63 -16.13 -11.13
N LYS A 152 1.91 -15.66 -12.35
CA LYS A 152 2.97 -16.18 -13.21
C LYS A 152 4.34 -16.13 -12.53
N GLN A 153 4.67 -15.00 -11.91
CA GLN A 153 5.94 -14.85 -11.18
C GLN A 153 6.06 -15.82 -10.00
N ALA A 154 4.97 -16.06 -9.26
CA ALA A 154 4.97 -17.02 -8.16
C ALA A 154 5.13 -18.46 -8.64
N GLU A 155 4.50 -18.84 -9.76
CA GLU A 155 4.62 -20.16 -10.38
C GLU A 155 6.06 -20.42 -10.88
N GLU A 156 6.65 -19.45 -11.58
CA GLU A 156 8.04 -19.52 -12.03
C GLU A 156 9.00 -19.69 -10.85
N ALA A 157 8.80 -18.90 -9.79
CA ALA A 157 9.61 -19.02 -8.57
C ALA A 157 9.48 -20.41 -7.92
N LEU A 158 8.28 -20.96 -7.83
CA LEU A 158 8.06 -22.32 -7.30
C LEU A 158 8.77 -23.39 -8.11
N HIS A 159 8.77 -23.28 -9.45
CA HIS A 159 9.48 -24.21 -10.31
C HIS A 159 11.00 -24.14 -10.06
N THR A 160 11.56 -22.94 -9.94
CA THR A 160 13.01 -22.79 -9.64
C THR A 160 13.42 -23.30 -8.27
N LEU A 161 12.50 -23.35 -7.30
CA LEU A 161 12.74 -23.88 -5.95
C LEU A 161 12.54 -25.40 -5.84
N GLY A 162 12.04 -26.05 -6.89
CA GLY A 162 11.74 -27.49 -6.92
C GLY A 162 12.65 -28.33 -7.79
N GLY A 163 13.48 -27.70 -8.63
CA GLY A 163 14.57 -28.35 -9.38
C GLY A 163 15.87 -28.29 -8.60
#